data_AF-A0AAN8FLF0-F1
#
_entry.id   AF-A0AAN8FLF0-F1
#
_cell.length_a   1.000
_cell.length_b   1.000
_cell.length_c   1.000
_cell.angle_alpha   90.00
_cell.angle_beta   90.00
_cell.angle_gamma   90.00
#
_symmetry.space_group_name_H-M   'P 1'
#
loop_
_entity.id
_entity.type
_entity.pdbx_description
1 polymer ?
#
loop_
_entity_poly.entity_id
_entity_poly.type
_entity_poly.pdbx_seq_one_letter_code
_entity_poly.pdbx_strand_id
1 'polypeptide(L)'
;VAQNVYERIVEAGREYSLMHVGYYALRQLRIEKFYVYWGEDINATVTPVECGRSFRVDFKPDEYEALRHAFRVDFTKEFIGKAALMKQLERGVSKRFVQLLVDNHDKELDPWPQGGEIVYRDGKPVGRTTSAAYGFTLGCQVCTAYVENKEFGISADFLNKGAYELDIAGKRFPVRVHLHSPSLPMISSEHPLHYRPTQSDISLS
;
A
#
# COMPACT_ATOMS: atom_id res chain seq x y z
N VAL A 1 -24.78 24.26 5.64
CA VAL A 1 -23.42 24.48 6.19
C VAL A 1 -22.83 23.13 6.56
N ALA A 2 -21.51 22.93 6.43
CA ALA A 2 -20.84 21.64 6.69
C ALA A 2 -21.17 21.05 8.07
N GLN A 3 -21.30 21.90 9.10
CA GLN A 3 -21.69 21.50 10.45
C GLN A 3 -23.04 20.74 10.50
N ASN A 4 -24.06 21.24 9.80
CA ASN A 4 -25.38 20.60 9.80
C ASN A 4 -25.35 19.20 9.15
N VAL A 5 -24.52 19.01 8.12
CA VAL A 5 -24.34 17.68 7.49
C VAL A 5 -23.65 16.73 8.47
N TYR A 6 -22.58 17.20 9.12
CA TYR A 6 -21.86 16.43 10.12
C TYR A 6 -22.77 15.99 11.29
N GLU A 7 -23.53 16.92 11.87
CA GLU A 7 -24.44 16.63 12.98
C GLU A 7 -25.48 15.58 12.59
N ARG A 8 -26.07 15.70 11.39
CA ARG A 8 -27.05 14.72 10.89
C ARG A 8 -26.46 13.33 10.69
N ILE A 9 -25.22 13.22 10.22
CA ILE A 9 -24.52 11.94 10.07
C ILE A 9 -24.22 11.33 11.44
N VAL A 10 -23.72 12.13 12.38
CA VAL A 10 -23.40 11.66 13.75
C VAL A 10 -24.66 11.20 14.48
N GLU A 11 -25.75 11.95 14.38
CA GLU A 11 -27.05 11.58 14.97
C GLU A 11 -27.55 10.24 14.42
N ALA A 12 -27.62 10.10 13.09
CA ALA A 12 -28.06 8.86 12.44
C ALA A 12 -27.11 7.69 12.70
N GLY A 13 -25.81 7.95 12.84
CA GLY A 13 -24.77 6.95 13.08
C GLY A 13 -24.77 6.35 14.49
N ARG A 14 -25.48 6.95 15.46
CA ARG A 14 -25.54 6.43 16.84
C ARG A 14 -26.06 4.99 16.89
N GLU A 15 -27.07 4.66 16.08
CA GLU A 15 -27.62 3.30 15.96
C GLU A 15 -26.56 2.27 15.52
N TYR A 16 -25.57 2.72 14.75
CA TYR A 16 -24.51 1.88 14.17
C TYR A 16 -23.19 1.94 14.96
N SER A 17 -23.19 2.53 16.16
CA SER A 17 -21.98 2.78 16.96
C SER A 17 -20.90 3.53 16.17
N LEU A 18 -21.30 4.53 15.39
CA LEU A 18 -20.38 5.38 14.64
C LEU A 18 -19.33 5.97 15.57
N MET A 19 -18.07 5.88 15.16
CA MET A 19 -16.94 6.48 15.85
C MET A 19 -16.20 7.44 14.94
N HIS A 20 -15.65 8.51 15.52
CA HIS A 20 -14.72 9.37 14.82
C HIS A 20 -13.39 8.65 14.60
N VAL A 21 -12.84 8.82 13.40
CA VAL A 21 -11.58 8.22 13.00
C VAL A 21 -10.61 9.34 12.65
N GLY A 22 -9.46 9.34 13.32
CA GLY A 22 -8.39 10.30 13.10
C GLY A 22 -7.47 9.93 11.94
N TYR A 23 -6.56 10.85 11.61
CA TYR A 23 -5.63 10.69 10.48
C TYR A 23 -4.66 9.51 10.63
N TYR A 24 -4.17 9.22 11.85
CA TYR A 24 -3.27 8.08 12.06
C TYR A 24 -3.95 6.73 11.79
N ALA A 25 -5.22 6.59 12.16
CA ALA A 25 -6.00 5.41 11.81
C ALA A 25 -6.19 5.30 10.29
N LEU A 26 -6.47 6.41 9.58
CA LEU A 26 -6.51 6.40 8.11
C LEU A 26 -5.17 5.99 7.48
N ARG A 27 -4.04 6.42 8.04
CA ARG A 27 -2.70 6.02 7.58
C ARG A 27 -2.44 4.51 7.76
N GLN A 28 -2.93 3.93 8.85
CA GLN A 28 -2.86 2.48 9.09
C GLN A 28 -3.77 1.72 8.11
N LEU A 29 -5.02 2.15 7.94
CA LEU A 29 -5.97 1.51 7.03
C LEU A 29 -5.51 1.54 5.56
N ARG A 30 -4.97 2.68 5.10
CA ARG A 30 -4.55 2.84 3.70
C ARG A 30 -3.33 1.98 3.38
N ILE A 31 -2.41 1.79 4.34
CA ILE A 31 -1.20 1.02 4.08
C ILE A 31 -1.53 -0.47 3.93
N GLU A 32 -2.51 -0.98 4.69
CA GLU A 32 -2.99 -2.36 4.54
C GLU A 32 -3.55 -2.58 3.14
N LYS A 33 -4.31 -1.62 2.60
CA LYS A 33 -4.87 -1.65 1.23
C LYS A 33 -3.84 -1.37 0.13
N PHE A 34 -2.58 -1.17 0.49
CA PHE A 34 -1.49 -0.80 -0.42
C PHE A 34 -1.79 0.46 -1.25
N TYR A 35 -2.51 1.42 -0.65
CA TYR A 35 -2.78 2.72 -1.25
C TYR A 35 -1.56 3.62 -1.12
N VAL A 36 -1.22 4.28 -2.23
CA VAL A 36 -0.10 5.19 -2.33
C VAL A 36 -0.47 6.56 -1.80
N TYR A 37 0.48 7.22 -1.15
CA TYR A 37 0.35 8.58 -0.65
C TYR A 37 1.24 9.53 -1.47
N TRP A 38 0.65 10.56 -2.06
CA TRP A 38 1.42 11.56 -2.79
C TRP A 38 2.26 12.41 -1.83
N GLY A 39 3.52 12.64 -2.17
CA GLY A 39 4.52 13.30 -1.32
C GLY A 39 5.35 12.33 -0.48
N GLU A 40 4.88 11.10 -0.26
CA GLU A 40 5.65 10.03 0.43
C GLU A 40 5.98 8.88 -0.53
N ASP A 41 4.98 8.12 -0.96
CA ASP A 41 5.14 6.93 -1.82
C ASP A 41 5.34 7.28 -3.29
N ILE A 42 4.68 8.35 -3.75
CA ILE A 42 4.77 8.84 -5.12
C ILE A 42 5.03 10.34 -5.11
N ASN A 43 5.86 10.80 -6.04
CA ASN A 43 6.21 12.20 -6.24
C ASN A 43 6.75 12.36 -7.68
N ALA A 44 7.31 13.52 -8.01
CA ALA A 44 7.84 13.79 -9.35
C ALA A 44 9.03 12.91 -9.79
N THR A 45 9.62 12.12 -8.89
CA THR A 45 10.79 11.24 -9.16
C THR A 45 10.42 9.78 -9.44
N VAL A 46 9.12 9.45 -9.43
CA VAL A 46 8.62 8.10 -9.63
C VAL A 46 7.58 8.09 -10.75
N THR A 47 7.69 7.13 -11.66
CA THR A 47 6.68 6.94 -12.70
C THR A 47 5.54 6.01 -12.26
N PRO A 48 4.36 6.10 -12.90
CA PRO A 48 3.28 5.14 -12.68
C PRO A 48 3.68 3.68 -12.96
N VAL A 49 4.66 3.44 -13.84
CA VAL A 49 5.15 2.09 -14.17
C VAL A 49 5.99 1.52 -13.03
N GLU A 50 6.91 2.31 -12.48
CA GLU A 50 7.72 1.95 -11.30
C GLU A 50 6.84 1.72 -10.08
N CYS A 51 5.82 2.56 -9.92
CA CYS A 51 4.84 2.40 -8.86
C CYS A 51 3.89 1.22 -9.12
N GLY A 52 3.82 0.61 -10.30
CA GLY A 52 2.89 -0.49 -10.60
C GLY A 52 1.42 -0.04 -10.72
N ARG A 53 1.19 1.24 -11.02
CA ARG A 53 -0.13 1.86 -11.20
C ARG A 53 -0.40 2.18 -12.69
N SER A 54 0.27 1.47 -13.59
CA SER A 54 0.11 1.61 -15.06
C SER A 54 -1.35 1.48 -15.52
N PHE A 55 -2.16 0.68 -14.83
CA PHE A 55 -3.60 0.52 -15.11
C PHE A 55 -4.44 1.80 -14.88
N ARG A 56 -3.86 2.84 -14.25
CA ARG A 56 -4.47 4.17 -14.09
C ARG A 56 -4.03 5.15 -15.18
N VAL A 57 -3.14 4.73 -16.08
CA VAL A 57 -2.65 5.52 -17.21
C VAL A 57 -3.25 4.94 -18.48
N ASP A 58 -3.69 5.85 -19.35
CA ASP A 58 -4.26 5.50 -20.64
C ASP A 58 -3.15 5.12 -21.64
N PHE A 59 -2.85 3.82 -21.74
CA PHE A 59 -1.94 3.27 -22.74
C PHE A 59 -2.74 2.68 -23.91
N LYS A 60 -2.29 2.88 -25.16
CA LYS A 60 -2.97 2.33 -26.34
C LYS A 60 -3.21 0.82 -26.19
N PRO A 61 -4.37 0.32 -26.63
CA PRO A 61 -4.81 -1.02 -26.33
C PRO A 61 -4.17 -2.09 -27.21
N ASP A 62 -3.71 -1.71 -28.40
CA ASP A 62 -3.20 -2.66 -29.39
C ASP A 62 -1.89 -3.33 -28.95
N GLU A 63 -1.21 -2.80 -27.92
CA GLU A 63 0.05 -3.34 -27.38
C GLU A 63 -0.13 -4.10 -26.05
N TYR A 64 -1.32 -4.09 -25.44
CA TYR A 64 -1.56 -4.73 -24.14
C TYR A 64 -3.00 -5.25 -23.95
N GLU A 65 -3.40 -6.18 -24.81
CA GLU A 65 -4.71 -6.87 -24.77
C GLU A 65 -4.98 -7.62 -23.44
N ALA A 66 -3.97 -7.89 -22.62
CA ALA A 66 -4.12 -8.70 -21.40
C ALA A 66 -4.63 -7.95 -20.14
N LEU A 67 -4.71 -6.61 -20.13
CA LEU A 67 -5.13 -5.82 -18.94
C LEU A 67 -6.55 -5.22 -19.02
N ARG A 68 -7.30 -5.51 -20.09
CA ARG A 68 -8.59 -4.88 -20.35
C ARG A 68 -9.75 -5.55 -19.64
N HIS A 69 -9.89 -5.34 -18.33
CA HIS A 69 -11.19 -5.50 -17.66
C HIS A 69 -11.37 -4.56 -16.46
N ALA A 70 -11.19 -3.26 -16.67
CA ALA A 70 -11.88 -2.23 -15.89
C ALA A 70 -11.69 -0.85 -16.55
N PHE A 71 -12.79 -0.20 -16.91
CA PHE A 71 -12.89 1.19 -17.39
C PHE A 71 -12.69 1.45 -18.89
N ARG A 72 -13.73 2.04 -19.48
CA ARG A 72 -13.79 2.56 -20.85
C ARG A 72 -12.97 3.85 -20.92
N VAL A 73 -11.77 3.79 -21.50
CA VAL A 73 -10.93 4.96 -21.73
C VAL A 73 -10.69 5.12 -23.25
N ASP A 74 -10.62 6.38 -23.71
CA ASP A 74 -10.42 6.75 -25.10
C ASP A 74 -8.92 6.86 -25.42
N PHE A 75 -8.42 5.78 -26.02
CA PHE A 75 -7.01 5.47 -26.25
C PHE A 75 -6.30 6.32 -27.32
N THR A 76 -6.89 7.43 -27.77
CA THR A 76 -6.36 8.28 -28.86
C THR A 76 -5.63 9.53 -28.37
N LYS A 77 -5.66 9.82 -27.07
CA LYS A 77 -5.21 11.13 -26.56
C LYS A 77 -3.70 11.22 -26.34
N GLU A 78 -3.13 12.36 -26.69
CA GLU A 78 -1.77 12.74 -26.31
C GLU A 78 -1.77 13.39 -24.92
N PHE A 79 -0.77 13.06 -24.11
CA PHE A 79 -0.61 13.62 -22.77
C PHE A 79 0.88 13.76 -22.40
N ILE A 80 1.15 14.66 -21.45
CA ILE A 80 2.51 14.95 -20.99
C ILE A 80 3.13 13.69 -20.38
N GLY A 81 4.29 13.29 -20.91
CA GLY A 81 5.03 12.12 -20.43
C GLY A 81 4.71 10.79 -21.14
N LYS A 82 3.74 10.76 -22.06
CA LYS A 82 3.35 9.53 -22.80
C LYS A 82 4.55 8.85 -23.48
N ALA A 83 5.30 9.59 -24.28
CA ALA A 83 6.46 9.06 -25.00
C ALA A 83 7.55 8.52 -24.06
N ALA A 84 7.74 9.13 -22.88
CA ALA A 84 8.70 8.66 -21.88
C ALA A 84 8.23 7.35 -21.22
N LEU A 85 6.93 7.25 -20.90
CA LEU A 85 6.35 6.04 -20.31
C LEU A 85 6.36 4.87 -21.28
N MET A 86 6.14 5.10 -22.57
CA MET A 86 6.20 4.03 -23.59
C MET A 86 7.60 3.43 -23.69
N LYS A 87 8.64 4.28 -23.76
CA LYS A 87 10.04 3.83 -23.72
C LYS A 87 10.38 3.08 -22.42
N GLN A 88 9.80 3.49 -21.30
CA GLN A 88 10.00 2.82 -20.01
C GLN A 88 9.32 1.44 -19.96
N LEU A 89 8.16 1.28 -20.60
CA LEU A 89 7.48 -0.02 -20.70
C LEU A 89 8.30 -1.01 -21.53
N GLU A 90 8.87 -0.57 -22.66
CA GLU A 90 9.76 -1.39 -23.50
C GLU A 90 11.06 -1.78 -22.78
N ARG A 91 11.71 -0.81 -22.12
CA ARG A 91 12.98 -1.03 -21.40
C ARG A 91 12.81 -1.80 -20.10
N GLY A 92 11.62 -1.73 -19.49
CA GLY A 92 11.37 -2.14 -18.11
C GLY A 92 11.81 -1.09 -17.08
N VAL A 93 11.65 -1.45 -15.80
CA VAL A 93 11.93 -0.58 -14.65
C VAL A 93 13.14 -1.06 -13.85
N SER A 94 13.94 -0.12 -13.34
CA SER A 94 15.07 -0.38 -12.43
C SER A 94 14.66 -0.27 -10.95
N LYS A 95 13.45 0.19 -10.65
CA LYS A 95 12.85 0.18 -9.31
C LYS A 95 11.39 -0.20 -9.36
N ARG A 96 10.90 -0.86 -8.31
CA ARG A 96 9.52 -1.34 -8.21
C ARG A 96 8.96 -1.06 -6.82
N PHE A 97 7.76 -0.48 -6.77
CA PHE A 97 7.04 -0.26 -5.52
C PHE A 97 6.45 -1.57 -4.99
N VAL A 98 6.70 -1.87 -3.72
CA VAL A 98 6.28 -3.10 -3.03
C VAL A 98 5.70 -2.77 -1.67
N GLN A 99 4.89 -3.69 -1.16
CA GLN A 99 4.47 -3.74 0.24
C GLN A 99 5.31 -4.78 0.97
N LEU A 100 5.78 -4.45 2.17
CA LEU A 100 6.58 -5.29 3.03
C LEU A 100 5.78 -5.59 4.30
N LEU A 101 5.59 -6.87 4.60
CA LEU A 101 5.05 -7.33 5.88
C LEU A 101 6.22 -7.78 6.74
N VAL A 102 6.41 -7.15 7.90
CA VAL A 102 7.55 -7.44 8.78
C VAL A 102 7.22 -8.63 9.67
N ASP A 103 8.01 -9.69 9.55
CA ASP A 103 7.87 -10.90 10.35
C ASP A 103 8.80 -10.83 11.57
N ASN A 104 8.42 -11.53 12.64
CA ASN A 104 9.19 -11.61 13.89
C ASN A 104 9.53 -10.25 14.54
N HIS A 105 8.68 -9.23 14.34
CA HIS A 105 8.75 -7.94 15.02
C HIS A 105 7.86 -7.96 16.26
N ASP A 106 8.43 -7.67 17.43
CA ASP A 106 7.65 -7.51 18.66
C ASP A 106 7.22 -6.05 18.82
N LYS A 107 5.91 -5.79 18.77
CA LYS A 107 5.36 -4.44 18.82
C LYS A 107 5.64 -3.68 20.13
N GLU A 108 5.95 -4.37 21.22
CA GLU A 108 6.20 -3.76 22.54
C GLU A 108 7.70 -3.57 22.80
N LEU A 109 8.54 -4.47 22.27
CA LEU A 109 9.98 -4.51 22.56
C LEU A 109 10.84 -3.94 21.43
N ASP A 110 10.39 -4.03 20.18
CA ASP A 110 11.16 -3.62 19.02
C ASP A 110 10.80 -2.20 18.55
N PRO A 111 11.78 -1.44 18.03
CA PRO A 111 11.53 -0.12 17.47
C PRO A 111 10.56 -0.20 16.28
N TRP A 112 9.63 0.75 16.19
CA TRP A 112 8.66 0.79 15.10
C TRP A 112 9.23 1.51 13.88
N PRO A 113 9.04 0.98 12.65
CA PRO A 113 9.43 1.67 11.44
C PRO A 113 8.58 2.95 11.26
N GLN A 114 9.19 3.98 10.69
CA GLN A 114 8.59 5.29 10.42
C GLN A 114 8.66 5.69 8.94
N GLY A 115 9.46 4.98 8.13
CA GLY A 115 9.79 5.31 6.75
C GLY A 115 11.26 5.73 6.60
N GLY A 116 11.87 5.37 5.47
CA GLY A 116 13.27 5.61 5.16
C GLY A 116 14.23 4.52 5.63
N GLU A 117 13.74 3.45 6.24
CA GLU A 117 14.50 2.24 6.58
C GLU A 117 15.12 1.60 5.34
N ILE A 118 16.27 0.94 5.50
CA ILE A 118 16.98 0.28 4.39
C ILE A 118 16.39 -1.12 4.18
N VAL A 119 16.03 -1.41 2.94
CA VAL A 119 15.60 -2.75 2.52
C VAL A 119 16.84 -3.50 2.03
N TYR A 120 17.05 -4.69 2.57
CA TYR A 120 18.09 -5.61 2.14
C TYR A 120 17.48 -6.78 1.35
N ARG A 121 18.23 -7.26 0.37
CA ARG A 121 17.97 -8.50 -0.38
C ARG A 121 19.26 -9.30 -0.42
N ASP A 122 19.24 -10.53 0.06
CA ASP A 122 20.40 -11.42 0.12
C ASP A 122 21.64 -10.72 0.73
N GLY A 123 21.42 -9.98 1.82
CA GLY A 123 22.44 -9.23 2.56
C GLY A 123 22.89 -7.90 1.94
N LYS A 124 22.41 -7.52 0.75
CA LYS A 124 22.78 -6.27 0.06
C LYS A 124 21.65 -5.24 0.13
N PRO A 125 21.96 -3.95 0.33
CA PRO A 125 20.94 -2.90 0.30
C PRO A 125 20.39 -2.76 -1.12
N VAL A 126 19.07 -2.79 -1.24
CA VAL A 126 18.33 -2.72 -2.51
C VAL A 126 17.24 -1.66 -2.52
N GLY A 127 17.19 -0.78 -1.53
CA GLY A 127 16.20 0.30 -1.55
C GLY A 127 15.83 0.77 -0.16
N ARG A 128 14.73 1.51 -0.08
CA ARG A 128 14.25 2.12 1.16
C ARG A 128 12.74 2.12 1.25
N THR A 129 12.23 2.07 2.47
CA THR A 129 10.80 2.29 2.73
C THR A 129 10.43 3.75 2.51
N THR A 130 9.18 3.97 2.10
CA THR A 130 8.57 5.30 1.94
C THR A 130 7.62 5.60 3.08
N SER A 131 6.74 4.66 3.41
CA SER A 131 5.82 4.78 4.54
C SER A 131 5.83 3.51 5.39
N ALA A 132 5.47 3.67 6.65
CA ALA A 132 5.31 2.57 7.59
C ALA A 132 4.12 2.83 8.52
N ALA A 133 3.40 1.78 8.88
CA ALA A 133 2.42 1.76 9.96
C ALA A 133 2.10 0.33 10.38
N TYR A 134 1.52 0.17 11.57
CA TYR A 134 1.01 -1.13 12.00
C TYR A 134 -0.30 -1.46 11.30
N GLY A 135 -0.36 -2.63 10.66
CA GLY A 135 -1.58 -3.17 10.06
C GLY A 135 -2.37 -3.95 11.10
N PHE A 136 -3.45 -3.37 11.62
CA PHE A 136 -4.27 -4.03 12.65
C PHE A 136 -5.03 -5.25 12.13
N THR A 137 -5.42 -5.25 10.86
CA THR A 137 -6.04 -6.40 10.20
C THR A 137 -5.00 -7.49 9.90
N LEU A 138 -3.79 -7.07 9.50
CA LEU A 138 -2.68 -7.97 9.15
C LEU A 138 -1.87 -8.47 10.35
N GLY A 139 -2.01 -7.84 11.52
CA GLY A 139 -1.35 -8.22 12.77
C GLY A 139 0.17 -8.03 12.78
N CYS A 140 0.72 -7.14 11.95
CA CYS A 140 2.17 -6.91 11.84
C CYS A 140 2.49 -5.47 11.40
N GLN A 141 3.78 -5.08 11.49
CA GLN A 141 4.25 -3.86 10.86
C GLN A 141 4.17 -4.00 9.34
N VAL A 142 3.62 -2.98 8.69
CA VAL A 142 3.50 -2.91 7.23
C VAL A 142 4.28 -1.70 6.76
N CYS A 143 5.16 -1.91 5.78
CA CYS A 143 5.88 -0.83 5.12
C CYS A 143 5.60 -0.84 3.62
N THR A 144 5.71 0.31 3.00
CA THR A 144 5.81 0.45 1.55
C THR A 144 7.24 0.82 1.20
N ALA A 145 7.76 0.34 0.06
CA ALA A 145 9.14 0.56 -0.32
C ALA A 145 9.33 0.54 -1.84
N TYR A 146 10.44 1.12 -2.30
CA TYR A 146 10.98 0.81 -3.62
C TYR A 146 12.12 -0.17 -3.49
N VAL A 147 12.01 -1.30 -4.19
CA VAL A 147 13.12 -2.23 -4.42
C VAL A 147 13.75 -1.88 -5.75
N GLU A 148 15.06 -1.69 -5.75
CA GLU A 148 15.89 -1.23 -6.85
C GLU A 148 16.85 -2.33 -7.31
N ASN A 149 17.19 -2.27 -8.59
CA ASN A 149 18.19 -3.10 -9.23
C ASN A 149 19.01 -2.22 -10.17
N LYS A 150 20.31 -2.49 -10.26
CA LYS A 150 21.21 -1.75 -11.17
C LYS A 150 20.83 -1.99 -12.64
N GLU A 151 20.31 -3.17 -12.94
CA GLU A 151 19.81 -3.54 -14.26
C GLU A 151 18.31 -3.27 -14.37
N PHE A 152 17.87 -2.80 -15.54
CA PHE A 152 16.45 -2.65 -15.83
C PHE A 152 15.78 -4.03 -15.97
N GLY A 153 14.47 -4.08 -15.68
CA GLY A 153 13.68 -5.29 -15.83
C GLY A 153 13.44 -6.03 -14.52
N ILE A 154 13.23 -5.31 -13.40
CA ILE A 154 12.73 -5.93 -12.17
C ILE A 154 11.41 -6.66 -12.48
N SER A 155 11.47 -7.99 -12.47
CA SER A 155 10.34 -8.87 -12.70
C SER A 155 9.72 -9.34 -11.38
N ALA A 156 8.52 -9.90 -11.47
CA ALA A 156 7.91 -10.58 -10.32
C ALA A 156 8.80 -11.73 -9.82
N ASP A 157 9.44 -12.46 -10.74
CA ASP A 157 10.41 -13.52 -10.43
C ASP A 157 11.61 -13.02 -9.64
N PHE A 158 12.15 -11.84 -9.99
CA PHE A 158 13.26 -11.23 -9.25
C PHE A 158 12.88 -10.95 -7.79
N LEU A 159 11.66 -10.42 -7.58
CA LEU A 159 11.13 -10.10 -6.27
C LEU A 159 10.79 -11.35 -5.46
N ASN A 160 10.27 -12.41 -6.09
CA ASN A 160 9.83 -13.62 -5.38
C ASN A 160 10.99 -14.54 -4.96
N LYS A 161 12.16 -14.46 -5.61
CA LYS A 161 13.29 -15.36 -5.35
C LYS A 161 14.30 -14.85 -4.31
N GLY A 162 14.20 -13.59 -3.89
CA GLY A 162 15.14 -13.02 -2.92
C GLY A 162 14.71 -13.24 -1.47
N ALA A 163 15.68 -13.34 -0.56
CA ALA A 163 15.42 -13.21 0.87
C ALA A 163 15.53 -11.74 1.27
N TYR A 164 14.49 -11.18 1.89
CA TYR A 164 14.42 -9.77 2.22
C TYR A 164 14.44 -9.51 3.71
N GLU A 165 15.14 -8.45 4.09
CA GLU A 165 15.18 -7.95 5.46
C GLU A 165 14.96 -6.43 5.47
N LEU A 166 14.37 -5.93 6.54
CA LEU A 166 14.24 -4.50 6.82
C LEU A 166 15.10 -4.14 8.02
N ASP A 167 15.96 -3.14 7.86
CA ASP A 167 16.75 -2.59 8.96
C ASP A 167 15.94 -1.50 9.66
N ILE A 168 15.45 -1.82 10.86
CA ILE A 168 14.73 -0.90 11.73
C ILE A 168 15.64 -0.55 12.90
N ALA A 169 16.16 0.68 12.89
CA ALA A 169 17.05 1.23 13.90
C ALA A 169 18.27 0.33 14.24
N GLY A 170 18.87 -0.31 13.24
CA GLY A 170 20.06 -1.16 13.37
C GLY A 170 19.76 -2.63 13.62
N LYS A 171 18.49 -3.02 13.78
CA LYS A 171 18.06 -4.43 13.89
C LYS A 171 17.39 -4.87 12.59
N ARG A 172 17.79 -6.04 12.08
CA ARG A 172 17.23 -6.62 10.85
C ARG A 172 16.08 -7.55 11.16
N PHE A 173 14.99 -7.36 10.43
CA PHE A 173 13.80 -8.18 10.51
C PHE A 173 13.49 -8.79 9.14
N PRO A 174 13.20 -10.10 9.06
CA PRO A 174 12.75 -10.70 7.81
C PRO A 174 11.44 -10.06 7.35
N VAL A 175 11.28 -9.88 6.04
CA VAL A 175 10.05 -9.33 5.47
C VAL A 175 9.54 -10.16 4.30
N ARG A 176 8.21 -10.26 4.20
CA ARG A 176 7.53 -10.76 3.00
C ARG A 176 7.26 -9.60 2.05
N VAL A 177 7.66 -9.79 0.79
CA VAL A 177 7.48 -8.79 -0.28
C VAL A 177 6.20 -9.10 -1.06
N HIS A 178 5.37 -8.08 -1.25
CA HIS A 178 4.10 -8.18 -1.95
C HIS A 178 4.00 -7.11 -3.06
N LEU A 179 3.63 -7.55 -4.28
CA LEU A 179 3.33 -6.66 -5.41
C LEU A 179 1.89 -6.10 -5.37
N HIS A 180 1.04 -6.71 -4.56
CA HIS A 180 -0.35 -6.35 -4.35
C HIS A 180 -0.69 -6.56 -2.89
N SER A 181 -1.65 -5.80 -2.35
CA SER A 181 -2.17 -6.05 -1.01
C SER A 181 -2.55 -7.53 -0.85
N PRO A 182 -2.16 -8.19 0.25
CA PRO A 182 -2.75 -9.47 0.64
C PRO A 182 -4.28 -9.38 0.65
N SER A 183 -4.93 -10.53 0.51
CA SER A 183 -6.38 -10.61 0.70
C SER A 183 -6.70 -10.23 2.14
N LEU A 184 -7.32 -9.07 2.32
CA LEU A 184 -7.79 -8.63 3.62
C LEU A 184 -9.19 -9.21 3.84
N PRO A 185 -9.49 -9.75 5.03
CA PRO A 185 -10.84 -10.17 5.36
C PRO A 185 -11.77 -8.97 5.21
N MET A 186 -12.57 -8.97 4.14
CA MET A 186 -13.58 -7.95 3.93
C MET A 186 -14.83 -8.42 4.65
N ILE A 187 -15.11 -7.83 5.81
CA ILE A 187 -16.46 -7.87 6.37
C ILE A 187 -17.29 -6.96 5.47
N SER A 188 -18.02 -7.56 4.52
CA SER A 188 -18.94 -6.84 3.66
C SER A 188 -20.05 -6.23 4.50
N SER A 189 -20.40 -4.97 4.24
CA SER A 189 -21.61 -4.35 4.79
C SER A 189 -22.89 -5.08 4.39
N GLU A 190 -22.84 -5.93 3.36
CA GLU A 190 -23.95 -6.79 2.93
C GLU A 190 -24.10 -8.06 3.79
N HIS A 191 -23.12 -8.36 4.65
CA HIS A 191 -23.12 -9.52 5.55
C HIS A 191 -22.78 -9.12 7.01
N PRO A 192 -23.73 -8.48 7.72
CA PRO A 192 -23.50 -7.81 9.01
C PRO A 192 -23.21 -8.72 10.22
N LEU A 193 -23.29 -10.06 10.09
CA LEU A 193 -23.14 -10.98 11.23
C LEU A 193 -21.70 -11.13 11.77
N HIS A 194 -20.72 -10.45 11.17
CA HIS A 194 -19.31 -10.50 11.62
C HIS A 194 -18.83 -9.29 12.43
N TYR A 195 -19.64 -8.23 12.58
CA TYR A 195 -19.31 -7.15 13.51
C TYR A 195 -20.02 -7.39 14.85
N ARG A 196 -19.29 -7.93 15.83
CA ARG A 196 -19.69 -7.88 17.24
C ARG A 196 -18.81 -6.83 17.94
N PRO A 197 -19.30 -5.61 18.20
CA PRO A 197 -18.60 -4.72 19.10
C PRO A 197 -18.54 -5.39 20.48
N THR A 198 -17.33 -5.51 21.03
CA THR A 198 -17.12 -5.98 22.40
C THR A 198 -17.68 -4.91 23.34
N GLN A 199 -18.97 -4.95 23.65
CA GLN A 199 -19.46 -4.26 24.84
C GLN A 199 -18.93 -5.03 26.04
N SER A 200 -17.94 -4.44 26.72
CA SER A 200 -17.65 -4.79 28.10
C SER A 200 -18.90 -4.48 28.92
N ASP A 201 -19.47 -5.49 29.56
CA ASP A 201 -20.54 -5.35 30.55
C ASP A 201 -20.09 -4.40 31.67
N ILE A 202 -20.44 -3.11 31.54
CA ILE A 202 -20.45 -2.20 32.67
C ILE A 202 -21.82 -2.40 33.31
N SER A 203 -21.87 -3.33 34.28
CA SER A 203 -22.96 -3.42 35.23
C SER A 203 -23.05 -2.10 36.01
N LEU A 204 -24.06 -1.29 35.68
CA LEU A 204 -24.46 -0.16 36.51
C LEU A 204 -25.14 -0.71 37.77
N SER A 205 -24.48 -0.56 38.91
CA SER A 205 -25.10 -0.47 40.24
C SER A 205 -25.16 0.98 40.67
#